data_AF-A0A238X8L1-F1
#
_entry.id   AF-A0A238X8L1-F1
#
_cell.length_a   1.000
_cell.length_b   1.000
_cell.length_c   1.000
_cell.angle_alpha   90.00
_cell.angle_beta   90.00
_cell.angle_gamma   90.00
#
_symmetry.space_group_name_H-M   'P 1'
#
loop_
_entity.id
_entity.type
_entity.pdbx_description
1 polymer ?
#
loop_
_entity_poly.entity_id
_entity_poly.type
_entity_poly.pdbx_seq_one_letter_code
_entity_poly.pdbx_strand_id
1 'polypeptide(L)'
;MAVLLLFTSITFAQKTNLPKTEKKGKLTEITLYYDNGKIMQHGFYAKSGKLHGGWESYNNDGTRKCIAFYDNGVKVGAWTYWDKGIKTNVVYNNNKIISIEKVDTDLKNYKNDHN
;
A
#
# COMPACT_ATOMS: atom_id res chain seq x y z
N MET A 1 48.89 37.08 3.12
CA MET A 1 48.25 35.77 2.85
C MET A 1 46.92 35.75 3.57
N ALA A 2 45.80 35.91 2.85
CA ALA A 2 44.47 35.76 3.41
C ALA A 2 44.01 34.32 3.13
N VAL A 3 43.69 33.56 4.18
CA VAL A 3 43.20 32.19 4.07
C VAL A 3 41.73 32.23 3.67
N LEU A 4 41.45 31.67 2.49
CA LEU A 4 40.11 31.45 1.95
C LEU A 4 39.48 30.26 2.69
N LEU A 5 38.48 30.49 3.53
CA LEU A 5 37.64 29.41 4.07
C LEU A 5 36.46 29.20 3.13
N LEU A 6 36.63 28.28 2.18
CA LEU A 6 35.54 27.74 1.39
C LEU A 6 34.74 26.77 2.28
N PHE A 7 33.57 27.21 2.74
CA PHE A 7 32.55 26.30 3.25
C PHE A 7 31.98 25.54 2.06
N THR A 8 32.52 24.35 1.80
CA THR A 8 31.87 23.38 0.92
C THR A 8 30.68 22.78 1.67
N SER A 9 29.53 23.45 1.61
CA SER A 9 28.27 22.84 2.03
C SER A 9 27.94 21.72 1.05
N ILE A 10 28.31 20.49 1.41
CA ILE A 10 27.75 19.30 0.77
C ILE A 10 26.30 19.22 1.24
N THR A 11 25.38 19.80 0.47
CA THR A 11 23.95 19.62 0.69
C THR A 11 23.58 18.21 0.23
N PHE A 12 23.80 17.21 1.09
CA PHE A 12 23.05 15.96 0.94
C PHE A 12 21.60 16.25 1.30
N ALA A 13 20.82 16.72 0.32
CA ALA A 13 19.37 16.62 0.35
C ALA A 13 19.02 15.13 0.29
N GLN A 14 19.14 14.42 1.43
CA GLN A 14 18.64 13.06 1.54
C GLN A 14 17.12 13.14 1.39
N LYS A 15 16.63 12.92 0.16
CA LYS A 15 15.22 12.73 -0.13
C LYS A 15 14.80 11.38 0.46
N THR A 16 14.65 11.33 1.77
CA THR A 16 14.11 10.18 2.47
C THR A 16 12.61 10.17 2.24
N ASN A 17 12.06 9.07 1.70
CA ASN A 17 10.62 8.94 1.55
C ASN A 17 10.00 8.53 2.88
N LEU A 18 10.03 9.47 3.82
CA LEU A 18 9.54 9.28 5.18
C LEU A 18 8.03 8.94 5.17
N PRO A 19 7.56 8.09 6.08
CA PRO A 19 6.13 7.87 6.29
C PRO A 19 5.40 9.19 6.52
N LYS A 20 4.30 9.42 5.79
CA LYS A 20 3.36 10.50 6.08
C LYS A 20 2.29 9.97 7.04
N THR A 21 1.99 10.72 8.11
CA THR A 21 0.93 10.36 9.06
C THR A 21 0.01 11.54 9.32
N GLU A 22 -1.28 11.28 9.52
CA GLU A 22 -2.28 12.29 9.86
C GLU A 22 -3.31 11.70 10.84
N LYS A 23 -3.67 12.45 11.89
CA LYS A 23 -4.74 12.03 12.81
C LYS A 23 -6.10 12.38 12.20
N LYS A 24 -6.94 11.36 11.98
CA LYS A 24 -8.34 11.47 11.55
C LYS A 24 -9.26 11.04 12.69
N GLY A 25 -9.47 11.92 13.65
CA GLY A 25 -10.29 11.64 14.84
C GLY A 25 -9.70 10.51 15.70
N LYS A 26 -10.37 9.35 15.73
CA LYS A 26 -9.92 8.15 16.49
C LYS A 26 -8.92 7.27 15.70
N LEU A 27 -8.66 7.61 14.45
CA LEU A 27 -7.77 6.88 13.55
C LEU A 27 -6.51 7.71 13.24
N THR A 28 -5.43 7.02 12.90
CA THR A 28 -4.22 7.59 12.31
C THR A 28 -4.09 7.05 10.90
N GLU A 29 -4.24 7.93 9.92
CA GLU A 29 -3.96 7.64 8.51
C GLU A 29 -2.45 7.62 8.30
N ILE A 30 -1.97 6.67 7.53
CA ILE A 30 -0.55 6.52 7.20
C ILE A 30 -0.37 6.25 5.70
N THR A 31 0.65 6.86 5.14
CA THR A 31 1.13 6.58 3.78
C THR A 31 2.62 6.30 3.83
N LEU A 32 3.00 5.12 3.36
CA LEU A 32 4.36 4.67 3.19
C LEU A 32 4.74 4.76 1.71
N TYR A 33 5.99 5.06 1.44
CA TYR A 33 6.50 5.31 0.10
C TYR A 33 7.72 4.43 -0.19
N TYR A 34 7.89 4.09 -1.45
CA TYR A 34 9.13 3.49 -1.98
C TYR A 34 10.22 4.54 -2.15
N ASP A 35 11.46 4.09 -2.37
CA ASP A 35 12.63 4.94 -2.65
C ASP A 35 12.43 5.88 -3.86
N ASN A 36 11.60 5.45 -4.82
CA ASN A 36 11.23 6.24 -5.99
C ASN A 36 10.12 7.28 -5.71
N GLY A 37 9.64 7.40 -4.46
CA GLY A 37 8.60 8.32 -4.03
C GLY A 37 7.17 7.88 -4.36
N LYS A 38 6.96 6.73 -5.02
CA LYS A 38 5.62 6.17 -5.24
C LYS A 38 5.08 5.57 -3.95
N ILE A 39 3.75 5.56 -3.81
CA ILE A 39 3.09 4.97 -2.65
C ILE A 39 3.39 3.47 -2.63
N MET A 40 3.85 2.99 -1.48
CA MET A 40 4.02 1.56 -1.18
C MET A 40 2.79 1.01 -0.49
N GLN A 41 2.28 1.74 0.50
CA GLN A 41 1.15 1.30 1.32
C GLN A 41 0.41 2.50 1.88
N HIS A 42 -0.90 2.35 2.00
CA HIS A 42 -1.78 3.39 2.56
C HIS A 42 -2.89 2.73 3.40
N GLY A 43 -3.26 3.34 4.51
CA GLY A 43 -4.35 2.85 5.34
C GLY A 43 -4.44 3.53 6.70
N PHE A 44 -5.11 2.87 7.65
CA PHE A 44 -5.44 3.46 8.94
C PHE A 44 -5.08 2.55 10.12
N TYR A 45 -4.60 3.17 11.19
CA TYR A 45 -4.45 2.56 12.51
C TYR A 45 -5.50 3.10 13.46
N ALA A 46 -6.06 2.23 14.31
CA ALA A 46 -6.84 2.64 15.46
C ALA A 46 -5.93 3.29 16.52
N LYS A 47 -6.51 4.04 17.47
CA LYS A 47 -5.79 4.60 18.63
C LYS A 47 -4.98 3.56 19.42
N SER A 48 -5.38 2.29 19.38
CA SER A 48 -4.68 1.15 19.98
C SER A 48 -3.42 0.71 19.23
N GLY A 49 -3.12 1.31 18.08
CA GLY A 49 -2.01 0.92 17.20
C GLY A 49 -2.32 -0.27 16.28
N LYS A 50 -3.55 -0.79 16.30
CA LYS A 50 -3.97 -1.92 15.45
C LYS A 50 -4.47 -1.45 14.09
N LEU A 51 -4.25 -2.25 13.05
CA LEU A 51 -4.79 -1.99 11.70
C LEU A 51 -6.32 -1.84 11.75
N HIS A 52 -6.85 -0.85 11.05
CA HIS A 52 -8.28 -0.59 10.99
C HIS A 52 -8.66 -0.02 9.62
N GLY A 53 -9.89 -0.23 9.19
CA GLY A 53 -10.41 0.26 7.90
C GLY A 53 -9.74 -0.39 6.68
N GLY A 54 -9.81 0.32 5.56
CA GLY A 54 -9.22 -0.09 4.30
C GLY A 54 -7.71 0.12 4.26
N TRP A 55 -7.01 -0.85 3.70
CA TRP A 55 -5.57 -0.85 3.47
C TRP A 55 -5.29 -1.20 2.02
N GLU A 56 -4.45 -0.40 1.39
CA GLU A 56 -4.00 -0.60 0.02
C GLU A 56 -2.49 -0.75 0.00
N SER A 57 -2.00 -1.65 -0.83
CA SER A 57 -0.57 -1.77 -1.11
C SER A 57 -0.34 -1.84 -2.61
N TYR A 58 0.81 -1.36 -3.03
CA TYR A 58 1.18 -1.14 -4.41
C TYR A 58 2.55 -1.76 -4.68
N ASN A 59 2.86 -2.05 -5.94
CA ASN A 59 4.21 -2.43 -6.36
C ASN A 59 5.07 -1.18 -6.62
N ASN A 60 6.39 -1.35 -6.79
CA ASN A 60 7.31 -0.24 -7.08
C ASN A 60 6.95 0.56 -8.34
N ASP A 61 6.22 -0.05 -9.29
CA ASP A 61 5.74 0.60 -10.50
C ASP A 61 4.45 1.43 -10.27
N GLY A 62 3.80 1.30 -9.11
CA GLY A 62 2.55 1.94 -8.74
C GLY A 62 1.30 1.11 -9.04
N THR A 63 1.44 -0.11 -9.60
CA THR A 63 0.31 -1.01 -9.80
C THR A 63 -0.21 -1.53 -8.46
N ARG A 64 -1.53 -1.73 -8.36
CA ARG A 64 -2.15 -2.26 -7.13
C ARG A 64 -1.72 -3.69 -6.90
N LYS A 65 -1.29 -3.97 -5.68
CA LYS A 65 -0.88 -5.30 -5.20
C LYS A 65 -1.93 -5.93 -4.29
N CYS A 66 -2.54 -5.15 -3.41
CA CYS A 66 -3.54 -5.64 -2.48
C CYS A 66 -4.51 -4.54 -2.02
N ILE A 67 -5.77 -4.90 -1.83
CA ILE A 67 -6.76 -4.17 -1.02
C ILE A 67 -7.20 -5.10 0.11
N ALA A 68 -7.11 -4.63 1.34
CA ALA A 68 -7.43 -5.37 2.55
C ALA A 68 -8.32 -4.54 3.48
N PHE A 69 -9.11 -5.20 4.32
CA PHE A 69 -9.92 -4.54 5.33
C PHE A 69 -9.70 -5.15 6.70
N TYR A 70 -9.56 -4.28 7.70
CA TYR A 70 -9.33 -4.67 9.08
C TYR A 70 -10.31 -3.99 10.01
N ASP A 71 -10.70 -4.71 11.06
CA ASP A 71 -11.35 -4.15 12.24
C ASP A 71 -10.49 -4.42 13.47
N ASN A 72 -9.75 -3.40 13.92
CA ASN A 72 -8.92 -3.47 15.13
C ASN A 72 -7.94 -4.66 15.13
N GLY A 73 -7.28 -4.87 13.98
CA GLY A 73 -6.33 -5.93 13.72
C GLY A 73 -6.96 -7.24 13.22
N VAL A 74 -8.29 -7.35 13.22
CA VAL A 74 -9.00 -8.53 12.72
C VAL A 74 -9.25 -8.37 11.22
N LYS A 75 -8.89 -9.38 10.42
CA LYS A 75 -9.21 -9.44 8.99
C LYS A 75 -10.70 -9.63 8.80
N VAL A 76 -11.30 -8.73 8.03
CA VAL A 76 -12.74 -8.71 7.73
C VAL A 76 -12.96 -8.34 6.26
N GLY A 77 -14.14 -8.63 5.73
CA GLY A 77 -14.56 -8.20 4.39
C GLY A 77 -13.80 -8.87 3.24
N ALA A 78 -13.99 -8.34 2.04
CA ALA A 78 -13.38 -8.87 0.82
C ALA A 78 -11.99 -8.27 0.60
N TRP A 79 -10.98 -9.12 0.58
CA TRP A 79 -9.61 -8.75 0.26
C TRP A 79 -9.33 -9.12 -1.18
N THR A 80 -8.66 -8.22 -1.89
CA THR A 80 -8.29 -8.45 -3.29
C THR A 80 -6.78 -8.43 -3.40
N TYR A 81 -6.21 -9.44 -4.03
CA TYR A 81 -4.79 -9.55 -4.31
C TYR A 81 -4.59 -9.62 -5.82
N TRP A 82 -3.55 -8.96 -6.31
CA TRP A 82 -3.11 -9.05 -7.69
C TRP A 82 -1.69 -9.59 -7.70
N ASP A 83 -1.48 -10.72 -8.37
CA ASP A 83 -0.17 -11.34 -8.56
C ASP A 83 -0.11 -11.98 -9.95
N LYS A 84 0.87 -11.57 -10.77
CA LYS A 84 1.19 -12.16 -12.08
C LYS A 84 -0.03 -12.49 -12.95
N GLY A 85 -0.90 -11.51 -13.21
CA GLY A 85 -2.09 -11.71 -14.07
C GLY A 85 -3.20 -12.52 -13.41
N ILE A 86 -3.12 -12.78 -12.09
CA ILE A 86 -4.17 -13.46 -11.33
C ILE A 86 -4.72 -12.48 -10.29
N LYS A 87 -6.02 -12.21 -10.38
CA LYS A 87 -6.78 -11.52 -9.34
C LYS A 87 -7.39 -12.55 -8.40
N THR A 88 -7.03 -12.50 -7.12
CA THR A 88 -7.59 -13.37 -6.08
C THR A 88 -8.45 -12.55 -5.13
N ASN A 89 -9.74 -12.88 -5.01
CA ASN A 89 -10.64 -12.33 -4.00
C ASN A 89 -10.75 -13.32 -2.84
N VAL A 90 -10.50 -12.87 -1.61
CA VAL A 90 -10.65 -13.68 -0.39
C VAL A 90 -11.57 -12.96 0.57
N VAL A 91 -12.69 -13.57 0.94
CA VAL A 91 -13.60 -12.99 1.94
C VAL A 91 -13.20 -13.49 3.31
N TYR A 92 -12.90 -12.57 4.22
CA TYR A 92 -12.63 -12.86 5.62
C TYR A 92 -13.81 -12.49 6.52
N ASN A 93 -14.08 -13.33 7.50
CA ASN A 93 -14.93 -13.02 8.65
C ASN A 93 -14.19 -13.40 9.93
N ASN A 94 -13.83 -12.41 10.74
CA ASN A 94 -13.12 -12.60 12.00
C ASN A 94 -11.86 -13.47 11.86
N ASN A 95 -10.96 -13.09 10.96
CA ASN A 95 -9.74 -13.81 10.57
C ASN A 95 -9.95 -15.16 9.86
N LYS A 96 -11.18 -15.65 9.71
CA LYS A 96 -11.48 -16.90 9.00
C LYS A 96 -11.77 -16.62 7.53
N ILE A 97 -11.24 -17.46 6.65
CA ILE A 97 -11.57 -17.43 5.23
C ILE A 97 -12.96 -18.03 5.04
N ILE A 98 -13.85 -17.29 4.39
CA ILE A 98 -15.20 -17.71 4.05
C ILE A 98 -15.26 -18.15 2.59
N SER A 99 -14.60 -17.43 1.69
CA SER A 99 -14.53 -17.78 0.27
C SER A 99 -13.22 -17.33 -0.35
N ILE A 100 -12.82 -18.05 -1.39
CA ILE A 100 -11.69 -17.72 -2.26
C ILE A 100 -12.16 -17.84 -3.70
N GLU A 101 -11.96 -16.80 -4.47
CA GLU A 101 -12.19 -16.77 -5.91
C GLU A 101 -10.90 -16.33 -6.61
N LYS A 102 -10.46 -17.07 -7.63
CA LYS A 102 -9.32 -16.70 -8.47
C LYS A 102 -9.80 -16.43 -9.88
N VAL A 103 -9.38 -15.31 -10.43
CA VAL A 103 -9.71 -14.87 -11.78
C VAL A 103 -8.40 -14.61 -12.51
N ASP A 104 -8.14 -15.39 -13.54
CA ASP A 104 -7.08 -15.10 -14.51
C ASP A 104 -7.49 -13.86 -15.31
N THR A 105 -6.71 -12.79 -15.19
CA THR A 105 -6.96 -11.52 -15.88
C THR A 105 -6.41 -11.52 -17.31
N ASP A 106 -5.47 -12.40 -17.63
CA ASP A 106 -4.85 -12.47 -18.95
C ASP A 106 -5.78 -13.21 -19.92
N LEU A 107 -6.50 -14.23 -19.45
CA LEU A 107 -7.51 -14.96 -20.22
C LEU A 107 -8.77 -14.14 -20.56
N LYS A 108 -9.05 -13.05 -19.81
CA LYS A 108 -10.20 -12.18 -20.08
C LYS A 108 -9.96 -11.24 -21.27
N ASN A 109 -8.73 -10.84 -21.54
CA ASN A 109 -8.41 -9.95 -22.65
C ASN A 109 -8.49 -10.69 -24.01
N TYR A 110 -8.09 -11.97 -24.05
CA TYR A 110 -8.14 -12.77 -25.28
C TYR A 110 -9.56 -12.96 -25.85
N LYS A 111 -10.58 -13.05 -24.99
CA LYS A 111 -11.97 -13.27 -25.43
C LYS A 111 -12.68 -12.01 -25.94
N ASN A 112 -12.13 -10.83 -25.73
CA ASN A 112 -12.75 -9.56 -26.14
C ASN A 112 -12.29 -9.07 -27.52
N ASP A 113 -11.23 -9.66 -28.09
CA ASP A 113 -10.66 -9.23 -29.38
C ASP A 113 -11.15 -10.05 -30.59
N HIS A 114 -12.09 -10.98 -30.40
CA HIS A 114 -12.63 -11.85 -31.47
C HIS A 114 -14.15 -11.68 -31.69
N ASN A 115 -14.69 -10.48 -31.49
CA ASN A 115 -16.08 -10.17 -31.87
C ASN A 115 -16.14 -8.93 -32.77
#